data_AF-A0A8T3MUG8-F1
#
_entry.id   AF-A0A8T3MUG8-F1
#
_cell.length_a   1.000
_cell.length_b   1.000
_cell.length_c   1.000
_cell.angle_alpha   90.00
_cell.angle_beta   90.00
_cell.angle_gamma   90.00
#
_symmetry.space_group_name_H-M   'P 1'
#
loop_
_entity.id
_entity.type
_entity.pdbx_description
1 polymer ?
#
loop_
_entity_poly.entity_id
_entity_poly.type
_entity_poly.pdbx_seq_one_letter_code
_entity_poly.pdbx_strand_id
1 'polypeptide(L)'
;MTTNHRSDPTTPSALTDDAAPELRDLAVHAPSGLVTSVLVEVGLADRYAPIPSPIGRLVVAWNGLGVSAVEAAPDDASFETSHAARTGRPIHRADALPPRLGRAIERRLAGDRRVAIELDLRGRTKFERDVWRKALEIPRGEVRPYGWIAAEIGRPKAVRAVGTALGHNPVPLIVPCHRVVRSDGSLGQYSLGGPANKRTILASEGLDPESLEMQARAGVRYIGSDTTRIVCLPTCSAAKRIGPTHRVPFRSLDGAASAGYRTCRKCRPISAAGNVAA
;
A
#
# COMPACT_ATOMS: atom_id res chain seq x y z
N MET A 1 -17.20 82.79 -13.42
CA MET A 1 -17.34 81.41 -12.93
C MET A 1 -17.10 80.48 -14.10
N THR A 2 -15.93 79.84 -14.11
CA THR A 2 -15.38 79.03 -15.18
C THR A 2 -16.12 77.70 -15.30
N THR A 3 -16.61 77.40 -16.50
CA THR A 3 -17.14 76.11 -16.94
C THR A 3 -16.03 75.05 -16.89
N ASN A 4 -16.30 73.88 -16.29
CA ASN A 4 -15.43 72.72 -16.51
C ASN A 4 -16.27 71.46 -16.73
N HIS A 5 -16.35 71.11 -18.00
CA HIS A 5 -16.92 69.89 -18.54
C HIS A 5 -15.89 68.77 -18.30
N ARG A 6 -16.15 67.85 -17.36
CA ARG A 6 -15.32 66.65 -17.21
C ARG A 6 -15.90 65.54 -18.07
N SER A 7 -15.23 65.31 -19.19
CA SER A 7 -15.38 64.15 -20.05
C SER A 7 -14.91 62.89 -19.34
N ASP A 8 -15.67 61.83 -19.58
CA ASP A 8 -15.42 60.43 -19.23
C ASP A 8 -14.20 59.87 -20.01
N PRO A 9 -13.35 59.02 -19.41
CA PRO A 9 -12.49 58.15 -20.20
C PRO A 9 -12.74 56.67 -19.85
N THR A 10 -13.62 56.05 -20.62
CA THR A 10 -13.51 54.62 -20.93
C THR A 10 -12.45 54.47 -22.03
N THR A 11 -11.25 54.03 -21.69
CA THR A 11 -10.40 53.29 -22.65
C THR A 11 -9.44 52.37 -21.89
N PRO A 12 -9.51 51.04 -22.08
CA PRO A 12 -8.47 50.13 -21.58
C PRO A 12 -7.14 50.47 -22.24
N SER A 13 -6.11 50.63 -21.41
CA SER A 13 -4.72 50.85 -21.80
C SER A 13 -4.25 49.77 -22.78
N ALA A 14 -3.68 50.23 -23.89
CA ALA A 14 -3.15 49.45 -25.00
C ALA A 14 -2.01 48.51 -24.57
N LEU A 15 -2.36 47.25 -24.28
CA LEU A 15 -1.41 46.13 -24.20
C LEU A 15 -1.66 45.07 -25.29
N THR A 16 -2.42 45.40 -26.33
CA THR A 16 -2.77 44.44 -27.37
C THR A 16 -2.66 45.11 -28.74
N ASP A 17 -1.50 44.96 -29.38
CA ASP A 17 -1.40 44.48 -30.78
C ASP A 17 0.05 44.45 -31.31
N ASP A 18 0.98 45.23 -30.75
CA ASP A 18 2.35 45.32 -31.32
C ASP A 18 3.32 44.22 -30.87
N ALA A 19 3.01 43.42 -29.84
CA ALA A 19 3.85 42.28 -29.43
C ALA A 19 3.46 40.96 -30.12
N ALA A 20 2.31 40.91 -30.79
CA ALA A 20 1.81 39.69 -31.44
C ALA A 20 2.68 39.18 -32.61
N PRO A 21 3.25 40.05 -33.49
CA PRO A 21 4.12 39.57 -34.56
C PRO A 21 5.49 39.08 -34.03
N GLU A 22 6.09 39.75 -33.04
CA GLU A 22 7.38 39.32 -32.46
C GLU A 22 7.28 37.99 -31.69
N LEU A 23 6.11 37.68 -31.13
CA LEU A 23 5.84 36.39 -30.48
C LEU A 23 5.55 35.25 -31.47
N ARG A 24 5.12 35.54 -32.71
CA ARG A 24 4.88 34.52 -33.74
C ARG A 24 6.18 33.87 -34.22
N ASP A 25 7.25 34.64 -34.30
CA ASP A 25 8.58 34.15 -34.72
C ASP A 25 9.34 33.44 -33.59
N LEU A 26 8.83 33.49 -32.35
CA LEU A 26 9.28 32.69 -31.20
C LEU A 26 8.57 31.33 -31.12
N ALA A 27 7.82 30.92 -32.16
CA ALA A 27 7.12 29.63 -32.21
C ALA A 27 8.11 28.45 -32.21
N VAL A 28 8.51 28.01 -31.03
CA VAL A 28 9.25 26.76 -30.83
C VAL A 28 8.27 25.60 -30.93
N HIS A 29 8.59 24.61 -31.77
CA HIS A 29 7.84 23.35 -31.77
C HIS A 29 7.99 22.71 -30.40
N ALA A 30 6.87 22.53 -29.69
CA ALA A 30 6.87 21.84 -28.42
C ALA A 30 7.57 20.47 -28.59
N PRO A 31 8.55 20.13 -27.75
CA PRO A 31 9.23 18.84 -27.83
C PRO A 31 8.21 17.70 -27.87
N SER A 32 8.46 16.70 -28.72
CA SER A 32 7.62 15.50 -28.78
C SER A 32 7.49 14.89 -27.39
N GLY A 33 6.25 14.72 -26.92
CA GLY A 33 5.96 14.18 -25.59
C GLY A 33 5.95 15.19 -24.44
N LEU A 34 6.06 16.50 -24.70
CA LEU A 34 5.88 17.54 -23.67
C LEU A 34 4.51 17.43 -23.01
N VAL A 35 3.44 17.32 -23.81
CA VAL A 35 2.06 17.18 -23.31
C VAL A 35 1.93 15.96 -22.40
N THR A 36 2.38 14.78 -22.85
CA THR A 36 2.38 13.57 -22.04
C THR A 36 3.15 13.75 -20.73
N SER A 37 4.33 14.37 -20.79
CA SER A 37 5.16 14.58 -19.61
C SER A 37 4.50 15.53 -18.61
N VAL A 38 3.89 16.62 -19.08
CA VAL A 38 3.11 17.54 -18.24
C VAL A 38 1.91 16.82 -17.63
N LEU A 39 1.13 16.07 -18.41
CA LEU A 39 -0.03 15.31 -17.91
C LEU A 39 0.37 14.29 -16.85
N VAL A 40 1.51 13.62 -17.02
CA VAL A 40 2.05 12.69 -16.01
C VAL A 40 2.48 13.44 -14.75
N GLU A 41 3.17 14.57 -14.89
CA GLU A 41 3.64 15.37 -13.75
C GLU A 41 2.47 15.93 -12.92
N VAL A 42 1.41 16.40 -13.57
CA VAL A 42 0.21 16.90 -12.86
C VAL A 42 -0.76 15.79 -12.43
N GLY A 43 -0.43 14.52 -12.71
CA GLY A 43 -1.22 13.35 -12.32
C GLY A 43 -2.53 13.17 -13.09
N LEU A 44 -2.62 13.71 -14.30
CA LEU A 44 -3.72 13.51 -15.26
C LEU A 44 -3.46 12.35 -16.23
N ALA A 45 -2.22 11.86 -16.31
CA ALA A 45 -1.83 10.61 -16.96
C ALA A 45 -0.87 9.82 -16.06
N ASP A 46 -0.66 8.55 -16.37
CA ASP A 46 0.32 7.69 -15.70
C ASP A 46 1.40 7.21 -16.67
N ARG A 47 2.57 6.85 -16.14
CA ARG A 47 3.54 5.98 -16.81
C ARG A 47 3.60 4.64 -16.11
N TYR A 48 4.04 3.61 -16.83
CA TYR A 48 4.27 2.30 -16.22
C TYR A 48 5.49 1.58 -16.78
N ALA A 49 6.01 0.66 -15.97
CA ALA A 49 7.13 -0.21 -16.32
C ALA A 49 7.01 -1.53 -15.52
N PRO A 50 7.58 -2.63 -16.03
CA PRO A 50 7.58 -3.90 -15.30
C PRO A 50 8.49 -3.84 -14.07
N ILE A 51 8.16 -4.65 -13.06
CA ILE A 51 9.03 -4.91 -11.90
C ILE A 51 9.27 -6.41 -11.70
N PRO A 52 10.43 -6.81 -11.16
CA PRO A 52 10.64 -8.18 -10.72
C PRO A 52 9.65 -8.59 -9.63
N SER A 53 9.14 -9.81 -9.71
CA SER A 53 8.20 -10.34 -8.73
C SER A 53 8.25 -11.88 -8.69
N PRO A 54 8.08 -12.48 -7.50
CA PRO A 54 8.05 -13.94 -7.35
C PRO A 54 6.79 -14.60 -7.93
N ILE A 55 5.79 -13.83 -8.36
CA ILE A 55 4.50 -14.32 -8.88
C ILE A 55 4.30 -13.99 -10.36
N GLY A 56 5.40 -13.85 -11.11
CA GLY A 56 5.39 -13.54 -12.54
C GLY A 56 5.44 -12.04 -12.85
N ARG A 57 5.02 -11.66 -14.06
CA ARG A 57 5.08 -10.27 -14.53
C ARG A 57 4.13 -9.40 -13.71
N LEU A 58 4.70 -8.42 -13.01
CA LEU A 58 3.96 -7.30 -12.44
C LEU A 58 4.41 -6.00 -13.09
N VAL A 59 3.50 -5.04 -13.17
CA VAL A 59 3.76 -3.68 -13.63
C VAL A 59 3.47 -2.69 -12.52
N VAL A 60 4.24 -1.62 -12.48
CA VAL A 60 4.02 -0.48 -11.58
C VAL A 60 3.66 0.72 -12.41
N ALA A 61 2.54 1.37 -12.08
CA ALA A 61 2.17 2.67 -12.63
C ALA A 61 2.46 3.79 -11.64
N TRP A 62 2.89 4.94 -12.15
CA TRP A 62 3.18 6.13 -11.37
C TRP A 62 2.85 7.41 -12.15
N ASN A 63 2.71 8.50 -11.41
CA ASN A 63 2.60 9.86 -11.92
C ASN A 63 3.26 10.83 -10.92
N GLY A 64 3.16 12.14 -11.15
CA GLY A 64 3.80 13.14 -10.28
C GLY A 64 3.28 13.18 -8.84
N LEU A 65 2.15 12.53 -8.53
CA LEU A 65 1.66 12.36 -7.16
C LEU A 65 2.17 11.09 -6.48
N GLY A 66 2.81 10.18 -7.22
CA GLY A 66 3.36 8.93 -6.69
C GLY A 66 2.90 7.68 -7.44
N VAL A 67 3.09 6.52 -6.81
CA VAL A 67 2.69 5.22 -7.35
C VAL A 67 1.18 5.08 -7.31
N SER A 68 0.55 4.82 -8.46
CA SER A 68 -0.90 4.79 -8.62
C SER A 68 -1.46 3.37 -8.77
N ALA A 69 -0.64 2.41 -9.23
CA ALA A 69 -1.06 1.02 -9.34
C ALA A 69 0.11 0.04 -9.29
N VAL A 70 -0.16 -1.18 -8.79
CA VAL A 70 0.66 -2.38 -9.03
C VAL A 70 -0.27 -3.50 -9.48
N GLU A 71 -0.08 -4.03 -10.68
CA GLU A 71 -0.99 -5.02 -11.26
C GLU A 71 -0.24 -6.21 -11.86
N ALA A 72 -0.89 -7.37 -11.83
CA ALA A 72 -0.52 -8.50 -12.67
C ALA A 72 -1.24 -8.34 -14.02
N ALA A 73 -0.50 -8.44 -15.11
CA ALA A 73 -1.06 -8.36 -16.44
C ALA A 73 -0.34 -9.33 -17.38
N PRO A 74 -1.09 -10.04 -18.25
CA PRO A 74 -0.49 -10.97 -19.22
C PRO A 74 0.36 -10.23 -20.25
N ASP A 75 -0.08 -9.03 -20.65
CA ASP A 75 0.55 -8.16 -21.62
C ASP A 75 0.23 -6.69 -21.32
N ASP A 76 0.92 -5.81 -22.06
CA ASP A 76 0.83 -4.36 -21.90
C ASP A 76 -0.55 -3.81 -22.30
N ALA A 77 -1.16 -4.33 -23.36
CA ALA A 77 -2.47 -3.86 -23.84
C ALA A 77 -3.60 -4.15 -22.84
N SER A 78 -3.58 -5.34 -22.22
CA SER A 78 -4.53 -5.74 -21.18
C SER A 78 -4.40 -4.87 -19.94
N PHE A 79 -3.16 -4.54 -19.56
CA PHE A 79 -2.91 -3.63 -18.44
C PHE A 79 -3.42 -2.22 -18.73
N GLU A 80 -3.06 -1.65 -19.87
CA GLU A 80 -3.48 -0.30 -20.26
C GLU A 80 -5.01 -0.17 -20.30
N THR A 81 -5.70 -1.17 -20.84
CA THR A 81 -7.17 -1.23 -20.86
C THR A 81 -7.77 -1.27 -19.45
N SER A 82 -7.28 -2.16 -18.59
CA SER A 82 -7.72 -2.29 -17.18
C SER A 82 -7.51 -0.99 -16.41
N HIS A 83 -6.32 -0.40 -16.52
CA HIS A 83 -5.96 0.82 -15.81
C HIS A 83 -6.80 2.02 -16.28
N ALA A 84 -7.01 2.17 -17.59
CA ALA A 84 -7.86 3.23 -18.14
C ALA A 84 -9.31 3.08 -17.68
N ALA A 85 -9.89 1.88 -17.72
CA ALA A 85 -11.25 1.63 -17.25
C ALA A 85 -11.43 1.95 -15.76
N ARG A 86 -10.40 1.68 -14.94
CA ARG A 86 -10.45 1.88 -13.48
C ARG A 86 -10.18 3.32 -13.06
N THR A 87 -9.32 4.04 -13.77
CA THR A 87 -8.84 5.37 -13.37
C THR A 87 -9.38 6.51 -14.21
N GLY A 88 -9.86 6.22 -15.42
CA GLY A 88 -10.25 7.23 -16.40
C GLY A 88 -9.07 8.03 -16.97
N ARG A 89 -7.82 7.59 -16.74
CA ARG A 89 -6.62 8.33 -17.15
C ARG A 89 -5.87 7.59 -18.27
N PRO A 90 -5.28 8.33 -19.22
CA PRO A 90 -4.29 7.77 -20.14
C PRO A 90 -3.10 7.21 -19.37
N ILE A 91 -2.51 6.15 -19.91
CA ILE A 91 -1.33 5.51 -19.36
C ILE A 91 -0.34 5.19 -20.49
N HIS A 92 0.95 5.39 -20.21
CA HIS A 92 2.00 5.28 -21.22
C HIS A 92 3.13 4.38 -20.75
N ARG A 93 3.54 3.44 -21.60
CA ARG A 93 4.70 2.60 -21.33
C ARG A 93 5.97 3.43 -21.23
N ALA A 94 6.80 3.09 -20.25
CA ALA A 94 8.17 3.59 -20.13
C ALA A 94 9.14 2.40 -20.12
N ASP A 95 10.36 2.63 -20.59
CA ASP A 95 11.37 1.57 -20.66
C ASP A 95 11.80 1.08 -19.28
N ALA A 96 11.83 1.98 -18.29
CA ALA A 96 12.19 1.69 -16.92
C ALA A 96 11.53 2.66 -15.93
N LEU A 97 11.50 2.25 -14.66
CA LEU A 97 11.17 3.14 -13.54
C LEU A 97 12.22 4.25 -13.42
N PRO A 98 11.82 5.47 -12.99
CA PRO A 98 12.77 6.49 -12.57
C PRO A 98 13.74 5.92 -11.52
N PRO A 99 15.07 6.13 -11.63
CA PRO A 99 16.05 5.44 -10.77
C PRO A 99 15.80 5.62 -9.27
N ARG A 100 15.31 6.78 -8.84
CA ARG A 100 14.95 7.04 -7.44
C ARG A 100 13.74 6.19 -6.99
N LEU A 101 12.71 6.09 -7.84
CA LEU A 101 11.52 5.30 -7.55
C LEU A 101 11.84 3.80 -7.57
N GLY A 102 12.61 3.32 -8.56
CA GLY A 102 13.06 1.93 -8.64
C GLY A 102 13.78 1.49 -7.37
N ARG A 103 14.81 2.24 -6.96
CA ARG A 103 15.53 1.96 -5.69
C ARG A 103 14.64 2.02 -4.46
N ALA A 104 13.65 2.92 -4.44
CA ALA A 104 12.73 3.02 -3.32
C ALA A 104 11.83 1.77 -3.23
N ILE A 105 11.28 1.31 -4.35
CA ILE A 105 10.47 0.09 -4.45
C ILE A 105 11.31 -1.12 -4.04
N GLU A 106 12.51 -1.30 -4.60
CA GLU A 106 13.40 -2.42 -4.25
C GLU A 106 13.66 -2.50 -2.74
N ARG A 107 14.06 -1.38 -2.12
CA ARG A 107 14.30 -1.32 -0.68
C ARG A 107 13.04 -1.61 0.14
N ARG A 108 11.88 -1.12 -0.31
CA ARG A 108 10.59 -1.39 0.34
C ARG A 108 10.24 -2.87 0.28
N LEU A 109 10.40 -3.51 -0.88
CA LEU A 109 10.17 -4.95 -1.08
C LEU A 109 11.18 -5.81 -0.29
N ALA A 110 12.41 -5.34 -0.14
CA ALA A 110 13.42 -5.94 0.75
C ALA A 110 13.10 -5.79 2.25
N GLY A 111 12.07 -5.01 2.61
CA GLY A 111 11.58 -4.88 3.98
C GLY A 111 12.02 -3.60 4.71
N ASP A 112 12.68 -2.66 4.02
CA ASP A 112 13.04 -1.37 4.62
C ASP A 112 11.81 -0.44 4.74
N ARG A 113 11.19 -0.46 5.92
CA ARG A 113 10.01 0.36 6.22
C ARG A 113 10.30 1.86 6.32
N ARG A 114 11.57 2.28 6.38
CA ARG A 114 11.99 3.70 6.48
C ARG A 114 11.89 4.43 5.15
N VAL A 115 11.83 3.69 4.03
CA VAL A 115 11.74 4.28 2.69
C VAL A 115 10.32 4.74 2.41
N ALA A 116 10.09 6.05 2.37
CA ALA A 116 8.81 6.58 1.92
C ALA A 116 8.66 6.33 0.40
N ILE A 117 7.47 5.88 0.01
CA ILE A 117 7.02 5.83 -1.38
C ILE A 117 5.71 6.60 -1.39
N GLU A 118 5.67 7.69 -2.15
CA GLU A 118 4.44 8.44 -2.34
C GLU A 118 3.43 7.59 -3.11
N LEU A 119 2.18 7.60 -2.65
CA LEU A 119 1.09 6.79 -3.21
C LEU A 119 -0.03 7.72 -3.68
N ASP A 120 -0.39 7.59 -4.95
CA ASP A 120 -1.57 8.27 -5.49
C ASP A 120 -2.84 7.50 -5.09
N LEU A 121 -3.39 7.88 -3.93
CA LEU A 121 -4.61 7.29 -3.36
C LEU A 121 -5.82 8.21 -3.54
N ARG A 122 -5.85 9.01 -4.60
CA ARG A 122 -7.02 9.83 -4.94
C ARG A 122 -8.25 8.95 -5.16
N GLY A 123 -9.42 9.49 -4.83
CA GLY A 123 -10.69 8.77 -4.88
C GLY A 123 -10.86 7.71 -3.78
N ARG A 124 -9.92 7.57 -2.83
CA ARG A 124 -10.00 6.57 -1.75
C ARG A 124 -10.48 7.18 -0.45
N THR A 125 -11.37 6.45 0.22
CA THR A 125 -11.96 6.87 1.49
C THR A 125 -10.89 7.03 2.57
N LYS A 126 -11.18 7.82 3.61
CA LYS A 126 -10.29 7.91 4.77
C LYS A 126 -10.05 6.53 5.40
N PHE A 127 -11.10 5.71 5.48
CA PHE A 127 -11.03 4.36 6.04
C PHE A 127 -10.05 3.44 5.27
N GLU A 128 -10.15 3.38 3.94
CA GLU A 128 -9.22 2.59 3.12
C GLU A 128 -7.78 3.05 3.28
N ARG A 129 -7.55 4.37 3.26
CA ARG A 129 -6.22 4.94 3.48
C ARG A 129 -5.66 4.58 4.87
N ASP A 130 -6.48 4.63 5.91
CA ASP A 130 -6.08 4.21 7.26
C ASP A 130 -5.72 2.71 7.31
N VAL A 131 -6.48 1.86 6.63
CA VAL A 131 -6.20 0.41 6.50
C VAL A 131 -4.86 0.15 5.82
N TRP A 132 -4.61 0.77 4.66
CA TRP A 132 -3.36 0.54 3.91
C TRP A 132 -2.13 1.11 4.64
N ARG A 133 -2.27 2.29 5.26
CA ARG A 133 -1.20 2.85 6.11
C ARG A 133 -0.87 1.92 7.27
N LYS A 134 -1.88 1.34 7.92
CA LYS A 134 -1.65 0.37 9.00
C LYS A 134 -1.03 -0.93 8.48
N ALA A 135 -1.41 -1.40 7.29
CA ALA A 135 -0.79 -2.58 6.67
C ALA A 135 0.72 -2.38 6.39
N LEU A 136 1.15 -1.16 6.02
CA LEU A 136 2.57 -0.82 5.81
C LEU A 136 3.45 -1.01 7.05
N GLU A 137 2.86 -1.04 8.25
CA GLU A 137 3.61 -1.28 9.49
C GLU A 137 4.04 -2.74 9.65
N ILE A 138 3.37 -3.69 8.98
CA ILE A 138 3.60 -5.13 9.14
C ILE A 138 4.97 -5.51 8.54
N PRO A 139 5.94 -5.99 9.36
CA PRO A 139 7.28 -6.30 8.87
C PRO A 139 7.30 -7.45 7.85
N ARG A 140 8.31 -7.43 6.97
CA ARG A 140 8.60 -8.53 6.05
C ARG A 140 8.79 -9.84 6.82
N GLY A 141 8.16 -10.91 6.35
CA GLY A 141 8.22 -12.23 6.96
C GLY A 141 7.38 -12.39 8.23
N GLU A 142 6.54 -11.39 8.57
CA GLU A 142 5.52 -11.48 9.61
C GLU A 142 4.12 -11.31 9.00
N VAL A 143 3.11 -11.83 9.70
CA VAL A 143 1.69 -11.61 9.35
C VAL A 143 0.90 -11.06 10.53
N ARG A 144 -0.23 -10.42 10.25
CA ARG A 144 -1.22 -9.97 11.24
C ARG A 144 -2.63 -10.38 10.81
N PRO A 145 -3.55 -10.66 11.75
CA PRO A 145 -4.92 -10.95 11.38
C PRO A 145 -5.67 -9.68 10.93
N TYR A 146 -6.74 -9.81 10.12
CA TYR A 146 -7.59 -8.66 9.74
C TYR A 146 -8.07 -7.85 10.94
N GLY A 147 -8.44 -8.55 12.03
CA GLY A 147 -8.87 -7.91 13.27
C GLY A 147 -7.81 -7.01 13.89
N TRP A 148 -6.51 -7.33 13.69
CA TRP A 148 -5.41 -6.53 14.22
C TRP A 148 -5.42 -5.14 13.58
N ILE A 149 -5.57 -5.06 12.25
CA ILE A 149 -5.69 -3.77 11.57
C ILE A 149 -6.95 -3.04 12.07
N ALA A 150 -8.10 -3.72 12.15
CA ALA A 150 -9.35 -3.12 12.60
C ALA A 150 -9.22 -2.49 13.99
N ALA A 151 -8.59 -3.19 14.94
CA ALA A 151 -8.33 -2.67 16.28
C ALA A 151 -7.35 -1.48 16.25
N GLU A 152 -6.26 -1.60 15.49
CA GLU A 152 -5.20 -0.61 15.40
C GLU A 152 -5.60 0.71 14.71
N ILE A 153 -6.66 0.70 13.89
CA ILE A 153 -7.26 1.91 13.31
C ILE A 153 -8.45 2.44 14.14
N GLY A 154 -8.67 1.89 15.35
CA GLY A 154 -9.75 2.31 16.25
C GLY A 154 -11.15 1.87 15.81
N ARG A 155 -11.25 0.84 14.96
CA ARG A 155 -12.51 0.32 14.41
C ARG A 155 -12.61 -1.21 14.59
N PRO A 156 -12.54 -1.76 15.82
CA PRO A 156 -12.39 -3.21 16.05
C PRO A 156 -13.51 -4.07 15.45
N LYS A 157 -14.73 -3.52 15.30
CA LYS A 157 -15.87 -4.22 14.68
C LYS A 157 -15.83 -4.25 13.15
N ALA A 158 -14.92 -3.51 12.50
CA ALA A 158 -14.87 -3.32 11.05
C ALA A 158 -14.04 -4.38 10.30
N VAL A 159 -13.85 -5.58 10.87
CA VAL A 159 -12.97 -6.64 10.32
C VAL A 159 -13.29 -6.98 8.86
N ARG A 160 -14.57 -7.12 8.51
CA ARG A 160 -15.00 -7.41 7.13
C ARG A 160 -14.67 -6.25 6.18
N ALA A 161 -14.94 -5.02 6.60
CA ALA A 161 -14.64 -3.82 5.81
C ALA A 161 -13.12 -3.65 5.60
N VAL A 162 -12.30 -3.99 6.59
CA VAL A 162 -10.83 -4.06 6.43
C VAL A 162 -10.45 -5.07 5.35
N GLY A 163 -11.07 -6.26 5.34
CA GLY A 163 -10.88 -7.26 4.30
C GLY A 163 -11.20 -6.71 2.90
N THR A 164 -12.34 -6.04 2.73
CA THR A 164 -12.72 -5.38 1.47
C THR A 164 -11.71 -4.31 1.04
N ALA A 165 -11.31 -3.43 1.96
CA ALA A 165 -10.32 -2.38 1.68
C ALA A 165 -8.96 -2.96 1.24
N LEU A 166 -8.51 -4.04 1.87
CA LEU A 166 -7.28 -4.73 1.47
C LEU A 166 -7.40 -5.43 0.11
N GLY A 167 -8.60 -5.93 -0.23
CA GLY A 167 -8.91 -6.49 -1.55
C GLY A 167 -8.86 -5.44 -2.66
N HIS A 168 -9.26 -4.21 -2.35
CA HIS A 168 -9.20 -3.05 -3.26
C HIS A 168 -7.87 -2.28 -3.19
N ASN A 169 -6.82 -2.84 -2.59
CA ASN A 169 -5.52 -2.20 -2.54
C ASN A 169 -5.01 -1.93 -3.97
N PRO A 170 -4.82 -0.66 -4.38
CA PRO A 170 -4.36 -0.35 -5.73
C PRO A 170 -2.88 -0.65 -5.92
N VAL A 171 -2.10 -0.76 -4.85
CA VAL A 171 -0.63 -0.91 -4.88
C VAL A 171 -0.16 -2.12 -4.06
N PRO A 172 -0.62 -3.35 -4.40
CA PRO A 172 -0.14 -4.58 -3.75
C PRO A 172 1.38 -4.72 -3.81
N LEU A 173 1.92 -5.55 -2.91
CA LEU A 173 3.36 -5.68 -2.58
C LEU A 173 3.96 -4.47 -1.88
N ILE A 174 3.79 -3.25 -2.43
CA ILE A 174 4.23 -2.01 -1.79
C ILE A 174 3.42 -1.80 -0.51
N VAL A 175 2.09 -1.77 -0.62
CA VAL A 175 1.19 -1.97 0.52
C VAL A 175 1.01 -3.48 0.70
N PRO A 176 1.52 -4.08 1.80
CA PRO A 176 1.70 -5.52 1.90
C PRO A 176 0.42 -6.23 2.37
N CYS A 177 -0.67 -6.13 1.61
CA CYS A 177 -1.94 -6.76 1.97
C CYS A 177 -1.88 -8.30 2.02
N HIS A 178 -0.88 -8.93 1.37
CA HIS A 178 -0.60 -10.37 1.51
C HIS A 178 -0.14 -10.76 2.92
N ARG A 179 0.38 -9.83 3.72
CA ARG A 179 0.78 -10.06 5.12
C ARG A 179 -0.40 -10.05 6.09
N VAL A 180 -1.63 -9.86 5.60
CA VAL A 180 -2.85 -9.89 6.41
C VAL A 180 -3.57 -11.21 6.22
N VAL A 181 -3.83 -11.94 7.30
CA VAL A 181 -4.40 -13.30 7.28
C VAL A 181 -5.66 -13.40 8.12
N ARG A 182 -6.35 -14.55 8.09
CA ARG A 182 -7.50 -14.76 8.97
C ARG A 182 -7.04 -14.92 10.43
N SER A 183 -7.93 -14.62 11.37
CA SER A 183 -7.63 -14.73 12.81
C SER A 183 -7.37 -16.17 13.27
N ASP A 184 -7.82 -17.16 12.50
CA ASP A 184 -7.53 -18.57 12.75
C ASP A 184 -6.13 -18.99 12.29
N GLY A 185 -5.38 -18.11 11.61
CA GLY A 185 -4.06 -18.39 11.05
C GLY A 185 -4.08 -18.92 9.61
N SER A 186 -5.25 -19.20 9.03
CA SER A 186 -5.36 -19.63 7.63
C SER A 186 -5.08 -18.49 6.65
N LEU A 187 -4.51 -18.85 5.49
CA LEU A 187 -4.28 -17.90 4.42
C LEU A 187 -5.62 -17.53 3.73
N GLY A 188 -5.89 -16.23 3.68
CA GLY A 188 -7.01 -15.64 2.95
C GLY A 188 -6.81 -15.60 1.45
N GLN A 189 -7.85 -15.16 0.73
CA GLN A 189 -7.74 -14.73 -0.66
C GLN A 189 -6.75 -13.56 -0.81
N TYR A 190 -6.30 -13.34 -2.05
CA TYR A 190 -5.36 -12.29 -2.39
C TYR A 190 -5.66 -11.73 -3.78
N SER A 191 -5.53 -10.41 -3.94
CA SER A 191 -5.94 -9.71 -5.15
C SER A 191 -5.05 -10.04 -6.36
N LEU A 192 -3.76 -10.30 -6.17
CA LEU A 192 -2.87 -10.73 -7.25
C LEU A 192 -2.85 -12.26 -7.39
N GLY A 193 -3.97 -12.87 -7.77
CA GLY A 193 -4.01 -14.29 -8.15
C GLY A 193 -4.21 -15.29 -7.00
N GLY A 194 -4.89 -14.89 -5.92
CA GLY A 194 -5.42 -15.82 -4.93
C GLY A 194 -4.39 -16.40 -3.93
N PRO A 195 -4.77 -17.46 -3.18
CA PRO A 195 -4.00 -17.95 -2.04
C PRO A 195 -2.64 -18.56 -2.44
N ALA A 196 -2.52 -19.11 -3.64
CA ALA A 196 -1.25 -19.67 -4.14
C ALA A 196 -0.17 -18.58 -4.29
N ASN A 197 -0.52 -17.45 -4.91
CA ASN A 197 0.38 -16.31 -5.03
C ASN A 197 0.71 -15.69 -3.67
N LYS A 198 -0.29 -15.60 -2.78
CA LYS A 198 -0.07 -15.16 -1.40
C LYS A 198 0.97 -16.02 -0.68
N ARG A 199 0.87 -17.35 -0.81
CA ARG A 199 1.81 -18.32 -0.24
C ARG A 199 3.21 -18.11 -0.81
N THR A 200 3.33 -17.97 -2.13
CA THR A 200 4.59 -17.75 -2.84
C THR A 200 5.30 -16.48 -2.37
N ILE A 201 4.56 -15.37 -2.26
CA ILE A 201 5.13 -14.10 -1.77
C ILE A 201 5.57 -14.25 -0.31
N LEU A 202 4.73 -14.79 0.58
CA LEU A 202 5.09 -14.97 1.98
C LEU A 202 6.33 -15.87 2.15
N ALA A 203 6.43 -16.94 1.37
CA ALA A 203 7.63 -17.80 1.34
C ALA A 203 8.88 -17.03 0.92
N SER A 204 8.79 -16.22 -0.14
CA SER A 204 9.90 -15.35 -0.57
C SER A 204 10.33 -14.35 0.51
N GLU A 205 9.43 -14.00 1.42
CA GLU A 205 9.70 -13.12 2.56
C GLU A 205 10.36 -13.81 3.76
N GLY A 206 10.62 -15.12 3.69
CA GLY A 206 11.19 -15.91 4.79
C GLY A 206 10.17 -16.30 5.86
N LEU A 207 8.88 -16.34 5.51
CA LEU A 207 7.83 -16.96 6.31
C LEU A 207 7.60 -18.38 5.80
N ASP A 208 7.50 -19.36 6.69
CA ASP A 208 7.05 -20.71 6.35
C ASP A 208 5.51 -20.76 6.46
N PRO A 209 4.77 -20.79 5.33
CA PRO A 209 3.33 -20.75 5.37
C PRO A 209 2.74 -22.10 5.79
N GLU A 210 3.46 -23.20 5.58
CA GLU A 210 3.02 -24.54 5.97
C GLU A 210 3.02 -24.70 7.48
N SER A 211 4.12 -24.32 8.14
CA SER A 211 4.20 -24.33 9.60
C SER A 211 3.14 -23.44 10.23
N LEU A 212 2.87 -22.26 9.64
CA LEU A 212 1.82 -21.37 10.10
C LEU A 212 0.43 -22.04 10.02
N GLU A 213 0.11 -22.67 8.90
CA GLU A 213 -1.17 -23.36 8.69
C GLU A 213 -1.29 -24.62 9.54
N MET A 214 -0.19 -25.33 9.79
CA MET A 214 -0.15 -26.48 10.70
C MET A 214 -0.47 -26.05 12.14
N GLN A 215 0.14 -24.98 12.62
CA GLN A 215 -0.20 -24.36 13.91
C GLN A 215 -1.66 -23.91 13.94
N ALA A 216 -2.14 -23.32 12.84
CA ALA A 216 -3.53 -22.91 12.70
C ALA A 216 -4.51 -24.09 12.87
N ARG A 217 -4.24 -25.23 12.21
CA ARG A 217 -5.04 -26.47 12.33
C ARG A 217 -4.97 -27.09 13.73
N ALA A 218 -3.84 -27.00 14.41
CA ALA A 218 -3.67 -27.43 15.80
C ALA A 218 -4.36 -26.49 16.83
N GLY A 219 -5.00 -25.41 16.38
CA GLY A 219 -5.67 -24.44 17.25
C GLY A 219 -4.71 -23.44 17.90
N VAL A 220 -3.42 -23.46 17.55
CA VAL A 220 -2.43 -22.52 18.08
C VAL A 220 -2.65 -21.16 17.41
N ARG A 221 -2.85 -20.12 18.22
CA ARG A 221 -3.06 -18.74 17.77
C ARG A 221 -1.98 -17.80 18.24
N TYR A 222 -1.31 -18.16 19.34
CA TYR A 222 -0.24 -17.38 19.94
C TYR A 222 0.88 -18.28 20.43
N ILE A 223 2.09 -17.73 20.53
CA ILE A 223 3.27 -18.40 21.05
C ILE A 223 3.82 -17.56 22.22
N GLY A 224 3.91 -18.16 23.38
CA GLY A 224 4.54 -17.60 24.57
C GLY A 224 5.97 -18.12 24.80
N SER A 225 6.75 -17.34 25.55
CA SER A 225 8.04 -17.76 26.11
C SER A 225 7.87 -18.04 27.60
N ASP A 226 8.17 -19.25 28.07
CA ASP A 226 8.10 -19.62 29.49
C ASP A 226 9.10 -18.84 30.37
N THR A 227 10.23 -18.44 29.78
CA THR A 227 11.28 -17.62 30.40
C THR A 227 10.88 -16.16 30.61
N THR A 228 10.36 -15.48 29.58
CA THR A 228 10.04 -14.05 29.67
C THR A 228 8.58 -13.78 30.05
N ARG A 229 7.72 -14.81 29.99
CA ARG A 229 6.26 -14.71 30.14
C ARG A 229 5.64 -13.66 29.20
N ILE A 230 6.11 -13.62 27.97
CA ILE A 230 5.57 -12.77 26.90
C ILE A 230 4.86 -13.65 25.87
N VAL A 231 3.62 -13.31 25.54
CA VAL A 231 2.84 -13.96 24.48
C VAL A 231 2.83 -13.11 23.20
N CYS A 232 3.08 -13.76 22.06
CA CYS A 232 3.24 -13.15 20.74
C CYS A 232 2.30 -13.78 19.71
N LEU A 233 2.11 -13.08 18.58
CA LEU A 233 1.63 -13.73 17.36
C LEU A 233 2.70 -14.70 16.81
N PRO A 234 2.32 -15.80 16.14
CA PRO A 234 3.24 -16.88 15.79
C PRO A 234 4.43 -16.44 14.92
N THR A 235 4.22 -15.46 14.07
CA THR A 235 5.25 -14.98 13.13
C THR A 235 6.00 -13.75 13.63
N CYS A 236 5.72 -13.27 14.85
CA CYS A 236 6.46 -12.17 15.43
C CYS A 236 7.96 -12.48 15.51
N SER A 237 8.81 -11.54 15.11
CA SER A 237 10.27 -11.65 15.26
C SER A 237 10.74 -11.98 16.69
N ALA A 238 10.00 -11.60 17.73
CA ALA A 238 10.28 -12.04 19.10
C ALA A 238 9.95 -13.53 19.31
N ALA A 239 8.79 -13.99 18.82
CA ALA A 239 8.39 -15.40 18.88
C ALA A 239 9.37 -16.31 18.14
N LYS A 240 9.84 -15.88 16.97
CA LYS A 240 10.81 -16.63 16.14
C LYS A 240 12.13 -16.90 16.87
N ARG A 241 12.52 -16.07 17.83
CA ARG A 241 13.77 -16.22 18.61
C ARG A 241 13.62 -17.08 19.85
N ILE A 242 12.40 -17.45 20.24
CA ILE A 242 12.17 -18.35 21.37
C ILE A 242 12.71 -19.72 20.98
N GLY A 243 13.60 -20.29 21.81
CA GLY A 243 14.12 -21.64 21.62
C GLY A 243 12.98 -22.67 21.68
N PRO A 244 13.02 -23.77 20.90
CA PRO A 244 11.91 -24.72 20.80
C PRO A 244 11.38 -25.24 22.14
N THR A 245 12.28 -25.49 23.11
CA THR A 245 11.95 -25.96 24.46
C THR A 245 11.20 -24.94 25.32
N HIS A 246 11.34 -23.65 25.01
CA HIS A 246 10.77 -22.53 25.77
C HIS A 246 9.47 -22.00 25.14
N ARG A 247 9.02 -22.59 24.02
CA ARG A 247 7.80 -22.18 23.31
C ARG A 247 6.58 -22.81 23.97
N VAL A 248 5.65 -21.96 24.38
CA VAL A 248 4.36 -22.37 24.94
C VAL A 248 3.24 -21.96 23.99
N PRO A 249 2.54 -22.89 23.33
CA PRO A 249 1.44 -22.56 22.43
C PRO A 249 0.18 -22.17 23.21
N PHE A 250 -0.55 -21.17 22.70
CA PHE A 250 -1.83 -20.74 23.26
C PHE A 250 -2.92 -20.65 22.19
N ARG A 251 -4.13 -21.05 22.56
CA ARG A 251 -5.34 -20.94 21.71
C ARG A 251 -6.00 -19.56 21.80
N SER A 252 -5.84 -18.87 22.93
CA SER A 252 -6.41 -17.54 23.19
C SER A 252 -5.46 -16.69 24.02
N LEU A 253 -5.64 -15.36 23.99
CA LEU A 253 -4.91 -14.47 24.89
C LEU A 253 -5.39 -14.58 26.33
N ASP A 254 -6.67 -14.84 26.56
CA ASP A 254 -7.20 -15.02 27.91
C ASP A 254 -6.55 -16.22 28.61
N GLY A 255 -6.39 -17.34 27.89
CA GLY A 255 -5.67 -18.50 28.42
C GLY A 255 -4.19 -18.21 28.72
N ALA A 256 -3.55 -17.37 27.90
CA ALA A 256 -2.19 -16.92 28.16
C ALA A 256 -2.11 -16.00 29.40
N ALA A 257 -3.07 -15.08 29.54
CA ALA A 257 -3.16 -14.17 30.68
C ALA A 257 -3.40 -14.92 31.99
N SER A 258 -4.32 -15.88 32.01
CA SER A 258 -4.54 -16.77 33.17
C SER A 258 -3.30 -17.59 33.54
N ALA A 259 -2.43 -17.90 32.57
CA ALA A 259 -1.14 -18.55 32.78
C ALA A 259 0.00 -17.57 33.14
N GLY A 260 -0.31 -16.30 33.40
CA GLY A 260 0.64 -15.26 33.82
C GLY A 260 1.44 -14.60 32.70
N TYR A 261 1.01 -14.71 31.43
CA TYR A 261 1.71 -14.09 30.30
C TYR A 261 1.20 -12.69 30.02
N ARG A 262 2.12 -11.79 29.66
CA ARG A 262 1.83 -10.43 29.20
C ARG A 262 1.94 -10.34 27.68
N THR A 263 1.16 -9.45 27.07
CA THR A 263 1.17 -9.28 25.62
C THR A 263 2.45 -8.62 25.11
N CYS A 264 2.92 -9.10 23.95
CA CYS A 264 4.12 -8.56 23.32
C CYS A 264 3.89 -7.15 22.77
N ARG A 265 4.72 -6.19 23.19
CA ARG A 265 4.68 -4.80 22.69
C ARG A 265 5.07 -4.65 21.21
N LYS A 266 5.78 -5.62 20.63
CA LYS A 266 6.18 -5.57 19.21
C LYS A 266 5.04 -5.96 18.28
N CYS A 267 4.46 -7.15 18.46
CA CYS A 267 3.39 -7.61 17.59
C CYS A 267 1.99 -7.18 18.04
N ARG A 268 1.84 -6.73 19.29
CA ARG A 268 0.59 -6.23 19.87
C ARG A 268 -0.56 -7.21 19.57
N PRO A 269 -0.48 -8.45 20.07
CA PRO A 269 -1.52 -9.44 19.78
C PRO A 269 -2.84 -8.93 20.36
N ILE A 270 -3.93 -9.13 19.62
CA ILE A 270 -5.28 -8.73 20.03
C ILE A 270 -6.13 -9.95 20.32
N SER A 271 -7.08 -9.87 21.24
CA SER A 271 -8.04 -10.95 21.45
C SER A 271 -9.08 -10.98 20.31
N ALA A 272 -9.63 -12.16 20.02
CA ALA A 272 -10.70 -12.31 19.03
C ALA A 272 -11.97 -11.57 19.45
N ALA A 273 -12.22 -11.49 20.76
CA ALA A 273 -13.10 -10.49 21.36
C ALA A 273 -12.30 -9.18 21.43
N GLY A 274 -12.45 -8.32 20.42
CA GLY A 274 -11.71 -7.06 20.33
C GLY A 274 -11.73 -6.31 21.67
N ASN A 275 -10.56 -5.80 22.09
CA ASN A 275 -10.32 -5.04 23.32
C ASN A 275 -11.60 -4.43 23.91
N VAL A 276 -12.16 -5.06 24.94
CA VAL A 276 -12.81 -4.29 26.00
C VAL A 276 -11.63 -3.73 26.79
N ALA A 277 -11.39 -2.44 26.62
CA ALA A 277 -10.40 -1.71 27.40
C ALA A 277 -10.66 -1.97 28.90
N ALA A 278 -9.59 -2.35 29.62
CA ALA A 278 -9.49 -2.11 31.05
C ALA A 278 -8.74 -0.80 31.24
#